data_AF-A0A5Y3A2X5-F1
#
_entry.id   AF-A0A5Y3A2X5-F1
#
_cell.length_a   1.000
_cell.length_b   1.000
_cell.length_c   1.000
_cell.angle_alpha   90.00
_cell.angle_beta   90.00
_cell.angle_gamma   90.00
#
_symmetry.space_group_name_H-M   'P 1'
#
loop_
_entity.id
_entity.type
_entity.pdbx_description
1 polymer ?
#
loop_
_entity_poly.entity_id
_entity_poly.type
_entity_poly.pdbx_seq_one_letter_code
_entity_poly.pdbx_strand_id
1 'polypeptide(L)' 'MSNIKGPLISSQRYLDKAKVNDRAARFKRFIVSVYPIVLRGQQYTILMDGHHNYAAAKLAGIEPDYRP' A
#
# COMPACT_ATOMS: atom_id res chain seq x y z
N MET A 1 14.57 5.14 8.47
CA MET A 1 14.91 4.39 7.25
C MET A 1 13.63 4.16 6.47
N SER A 2 13.61 4.48 5.17
CA SER A 2 12.46 4.21 4.31
C SER A 2 12.20 2.71 4.23
N ASN A 3 10.97 2.27 4.55
CA ASN A 3 10.54 0.87 4.37
C ASN A 3 10.33 0.53 2.87
N ILE A 4 10.32 1.54 2.00
CA ILE A 4 10.28 1.38 0.55
C ILE A 4 11.71 1.34 -0.01
N LYS A 5 12.04 0.25 -0.70
CA LYS A 5 13.26 0.01 -1.47
C LYS A 5 12.91 -0.40 -2.90
N GLY A 6 13.17 0.47 -3.87
CA GLY A 6 12.77 0.26 -5.27
C GLY A 6 11.27 0.49 -5.53
N PRO A 7 10.77 0.14 -6.73
CA PRO A 7 9.37 0.35 -7.08
C PRO A 7 8.42 -0.42 -6.16
N LEU A 8 7.34 0.24 -5.73
CA LEU A 8 6.27 -0.38 -4.95
C LEU A 8 5.29 -1.08 -5.88
N ILE A 9 5.18 -2.40 -5.73
CA ILE A 9 4.24 -3.26 -6.47
C ILE A 9 3.28 -3.91 -5.50
N SER A 10 2.10 -4.29 -5.97
CA SER A 10 1.07 -4.91 -5.14
C SER A 10 1.03 -6.43 -5.33
N SER A 11 0.94 -7.19 -4.23
CA SER A 11 0.77 -8.65 -4.28
C SER A 11 -0.64 -9.10 -4.66
N GLN A 12 -1.63 -8.19 -4.69
CA GLN A 12 -3.03 -8.50 -4.96
C GLN A 12 -3.62 -7.45 -5.93
N ARG A 13 -4.46 -7.92 -6.86
CA ARG A 13 -5.17 -7.04 -7.82
C ARG A 13 -6.57 -6.63 -7.37
N TYR A 14 -7.29 -7.49 -6.65
CA TYR A 14 -8.68 -7.23 -6.28
C TYR A 14 -8.80 -6.07 -5.28
N LEU A 15 -9.73 -5.16 -5.56
CA LEU A 15 -10.14 -4.06 -4.69
C LEU A 15 -11.66 -3.97 -4.68
N ASP A 16 -12.20 -3.85 -3.47
CA ASP A 16 -13.62 -3.60 -3.23
C ASP A 16 -13.80 -2.08 -3.16
N LYS A 17 -14.46 -1.53 -4.19
CA LYS A 17 -14.63 -0.08 -4.34
C LYS A 17 -15.41 0.53 -3.18
N ALA A 18 -16.40 -0.17 -2.63
CA ALA A 18 -17.18 0.34 -1.51
C ALA A 18 -16.31 0.48 -0.26
N LYS A 19 -15.48 -0.52 0.05
CA LYS A 19 -14.53 -0.45 1.16
C LYS A 19 -13.47 0.63 0.97
N VAL A 20 -12.96 0.81 -0.25
CA VAL A 20 -11.98 1.88 -0.53
C VAL A 20 -12.60 3.26 -0.29
N ASN A 21 -13.80 3.50 -0.81
CA ASN A 21 -14.47 4.80 -0.67
C ASN A 21 -14.84 5.09 0.80
N ASP A 22 -15.38 4.12 1.54
CA ASP A 22 -15.70 4.29 2.98
C ASP A 22 -14.44 4.64 3.78
N ARG A 23 -13.34 3.93 3.55
CA ARG A 23 -12.06 4.19 4.23
C ARG A 23 -11.48 5.55 3.87
N ALA A 24 -11.52 5.94 2.59
CA ALA A 24 -11.00 7.23 2.13
C ALA A 24 -11.77 8.41 2.76
N ALA A 25 -13.07 8.26 2.96
CA ALA A 25 -13.91 9.29 3.58
C ALA A 25 -13.74 9.38 5.10
N ARG A 26 -13.46 8.26 5.78
CA ARG A 26 -13.50 8.18 7.26
C ARG A 26 -12.14 8.18 7.92
N PHE A 27 -11.14 7.57 7.30
CA PHE A 27 -9.85 7.33 7.96
C PHE A 27 -8.93 8.54 7.80
N LYS A 28 -8.27 8.91 8.89
CA LYS A 28 -7.24 9.96 8.90
C LYS A 28 -5.82 9.40 8.73
N ARG A 29 -5.67 8.08 8.87
CA ARG A 29 -4.40 7.36 8.87
C ARG A 29 -4.56 6.02 8.18
N PHE A 30 -3.62 5.66 7.30
CA PHE A 30 -3.66 4.44 6.50
C PHE A 30 -2.40 3.64 6.76
N ILE A 31 -2.53 2.51 7.43
CA ILE A 31 -1.40 1.61 7.67
C ILE A 31 -1.39 0.52 6.60
N VAL A 32 -0.21 0.26 6.06
CA VAL A 32 0.05 -0.77 5.07
C VAL A 32 1.31 -1.53 5.41
N SER A 33 1.33 -2.84 5.14
CA SER A 33 2.52 -3.67 5.35
C SER A 33 3.25 -3.88 4.03
N VAL A 34 4.57 -3.71 4.04
CA VAL A 34 5.44 -3.77 2.88
C VAL A 34 6.67 -4.61 3.14
N TYR A 35 7.14 -5.31 2.13
CA TYR A 35 8.35 -6.12 2.22
C TYR A 35 9.28 -5.88 1.02
N PRO A 36 10.53 -5.47 1.24
CA PRO A 36 11.53 -5.39 0.19
C PRO A 36 11.89 -6.79 -0.36
N ILE A 37 11.94 -6.94 -1.69
CA ILE A 37 12.27 -8.21 -2.35
C ILE A 37 13.11 -7.96 -3.61
N VAL A 38 13.88 -8.97 -4.03
CA VAL A 38 14.55 -8.99 -5.33
C VAL A 38 13.83 -9.98 -6.25
N LEU A 39 13.33 -9.50 -7.38
CA LEU A 39 12.70 -10.33 -8.43
C LEU A 39 13.53 -10.22 -9.70
N ARG A 40 14.08 -11.35 -10.18
CA ARG A 40 14.91 -11.42 -11.39
C ARG A 40 16.08 -10.42 -11.38
N GLY A 41 16.74 -10.28 -10.23
CA GLY A 41 17.87 -9.36 -10.03
C GLY A 41 17.48 -7.89 -9.81
N GLN A 42 16.21 -7.52 -9.91
CA GLN A 42 15.74 -6.15 -9.69
C GLN A 42 15.11 -6.00 -8.29
N GLN A 43 15.48 -4.94 -7.58
CA GLN A 43 14.90 -4.59 -6.27
C GLN A 43 13.49 -4.00 -6.44
N TYR A 44 12.54 -4.52 -5.66
CA TYR A 44 11.16 -4.03 -5.50
C TYR A 44 10.79 -3.93 -4.03
N THR A 45 9.69 -3.25 -3.76
CA THR A 45 8.94 -3.39 -2.50
C THR A 45 7.56 -3.92 -2.82
N ILE A 46 7.15 -5.01 -2.15
CA ILE A 46 5.82 -5.56 -2.30
C ILE A 46 4.93 -5.01 -1.20
N LEU A 47 3.74 -4.51 -1.56
CA LEU A 47 2.63 -4.30 -0.63
C LEU A 47 2.07 -5.65 -0.23
N MET A 48 2.36 -6.08 0.99
CA MET A 48 2.00 -7.39 1.54
C MET A 48 0.57 -7.42 2.08
N ASP A 49 0.14 -6.33 2.72
CA ASP A 49 -1.22 -6.19 3.27
C ASP A 49 -1.66 -4.72 3.30
N GLY A 50 -2.96 -4.49 3.48
CA GLY A 50 -3.57 -3.17 3.51
C GLY A 50 -3.89 -2.63 2.11
N HIS A 51 -4.15 -3.47 1.11
CA HIS A 51 -4.39 -3.06 -0.28
C HIS A 51 -5.52 -2.04 -0.44
N HIS A 52 -6.65 -2.25 0.26
CA HIS A 52 -7.73 -1.26 0.28
C HIS A 52 -7.35 0.02 1.04
N ASN A 53 -6.50 -0.08 2.08
CA ASN A 53 -5.97 1.12 2.77
C ASN A 53 -5.04 1.90 1.85
N TYR A 54 -4.17 1.22 1.10
CA TYR A 54 -3.28 1.86 0.14
C TYR A 54 -4.07 2.59 -0.95
N ALA A 55 -5.08 1.93 -1.52
CA ALA A 55 -5.97 2.55 -2.50
C ALA A 55 -6.76 3.73 -1.90
N ALA A 56 -7.25 3.60 -0.67
CA ALA A 56 -7.98 4.67 0.03
C ALA A 56 -7.07 5.87 0.35
N ALA A 57 -5.83 5.62 0.78
CA ALA A 57 -4.83 6.65 1.03
C ALA A 57 -4.53 7.46 -0.25
N LYS A 58 -4.37 6.76 -1.38
CA LYS A 58 -4.22 7.39 -2.70
C LYS A 58 -5.42 8.22 -3.09
N LEU A 59 -6.64 7.71 -2.88
CA LEU A 59 -7.88 8.43 -3.16
C LEU A 59 -8.04 9.68 -2.28
N ALA A 60 -7.66 9.59 -1.01
CA ALA A 60 -7.70 10.70 -0.05
C ALA A 60 -6.53 11.70 -0.20
N GLY A 61 -5.53 11.41 -1.04
CA GLY A 61 -4.32 12.23 -1.17
C GLY A 61 -3.42 12.22 0.07
N ILE A 62 -3.50 11.17 0.89
CA ILE A 62 -2.74 11.02 2.15
C ILE A 62 -1.65 9.98 1.97
N GLU A 63 -0.45 10.25 2.47
CA GLU A 63 0.64 9.27 2.48
C GLU A 63 0.37 8.19 3.55
N PRO A 64 0.39 6.89 3.20
CA PRO A 64 0.18 5.82 4.16
C PRO A 64 1.44 5.55 5.00
N ASP A 65 1.25 5.03 6.20
CA ASP A 65 2.32 4.51 7.04
C ASP A 65 2.73 3.12 6.56
N TYR A 66 3.90 3.04 5.93
CA TYR A 66 4.51 1.79 5.53
C TYR A 66 5.15 1.09 6.73
N ARG A 67 4.77 -0.15 7.00
CA ARG A 67 5.33 -1.02 8.05
C ARG A 67 5.99 -2.26 7.44
N PRO A 68 7.06 -2.79 8.04
CA PRO A 68 7.67 -4.06 7.62
C PRO A 68 6.73 -5.25 7.84
#